data_AF-A0A5P9K7X6-F1
#
_entry.id   AF-A0A5P9K7X6-F1
#
_cell.length_a   1.000
_cell.length_b   1.000
_cell.length_c   1.000
_cell.angle_alpha   90.00
_cell.angle_beta   90.00
_cell.angle_gamma   90.00
#
_symmetry.space_group_name_H-M   'P 1'
#
loop_
_entity.id
_entity.type
_entity.pdbx_description
1 polymer ?
#
loop_
_entity_poly.entity_id
_entity_poly.type
_entity_poly.pdbx_seq_one_letter_code
_entity_poly.pdbx_strand_id
1 'polypeptide(L)'
;RLRTVGELIQNQIRVGMSRMERVVRERLTTQDVEAITPQTLINIRPVVAAIKEFFGTSQLSQFMDQNNPLSGLTHKRRLSALGPGGLSRERAGLEVRDVHPSHYGRMCPIETPEGPNIGLIGSLSVYARVNPFGFIETPYRKVVDGVVSDEIVYLTADEEDRHVVAQANSPIDADGRFVEPRVLVRRKAGEVEYVPSSEVDYMDVSPRQMVSVATAMIPFLEHDDANRALMGANMQRQAVPLVRSEAPLVGTGMELRAAIDAGDVVVAEESGVIEEVSADYITVMHDNGTRRTYRMRKFARSNHGTCANQCPIVDAGDRVEAGQVIADGPCTDD
;
A
#
# COMPACT_ATOMS: atom_id res chain seq x y z
N ARG A 1 10.09 8.28 -11.09
CA ARG A 1 9.02 7.27 -11.29
C ARG A 1 9.28 6.06 -10.40
N LEU A 2 8.23 5.33 -10.02
CA LEU A 2 8.29 4.13 -9.21
C LEU A 2 8.29 2.87 -10.09
N ARG A 3 9.14 1.90 -9.76
CA ARG A 3 9.18 0.59 -10.41
C ARG A 3 8.55 -0.43 -9.46
N THR A 4 7.38 -0.94 -9.80
CA THR A 4 6.64 -1.91 -8.97
C THR A 4 7.18 -3.32 -9.15
N VAL A 5 6.70 -4.27 -8.32
CA VAL A 5 7.11 -5.68 -8.35
C VAL A 5 7.04 -6.30 -9.76
N GLY A 6 5.97 -6.00 -10.52
CA GLY A 6 5.79 -6.52 -11.88
C GLY A 6 6.88 -6.05 -12.83
N GLU A 7 7.25 -4.77 -12.79
CA GLU A 7 8.31 -4.22 -13.63
C GLU A 7 9.69 -4.75 -13.23
N LEU A 8 9.96 -4.91 -11.93
CA LEU A 8 11.22 -5.49 -11.44
C LEU A 8 11.40 -6.93 -11.93
N ILE A 9 10.35 -7.75 -11.82
CA ILE A 9 10.36 -9.14 -12.32
C ILE A 9 10.47 -9.15 -13.85
N GLN A 10 9.74 -8.28 -14.55
CA GLN A 10 9.82 -8.17 -16.01
C GLN A 10 11.25 -7.89 -16.49
N ASN A 11 11.97 -7.00 -15.81
CA ASN A 11 13.36 -6.69 -16.14
C ASN A 11 14.28 -7.92 -15.96
N GLN A 12 14.07 -8.71 -14.91
CA GLN A 12 14.86 -9.94 -14.69
C GLN A 12 14.53 -11.03 -15.70
N ILE A 13 13.25 -11.19 -16.05
CA ILE A 13 12.82 -12.08 -17.14
C ILE A 13 13.46 -11.62 -18.45
N ARG A 14 13.48 -10.32 -18.76
CA ARG A 14 14.12 -9.77 -19.96
C ARG A 14 15.62 -10.12 -20.04
N VAL A 15 16.35 -9.98 -18.93
CA VAL A 15 17.76 -10.38 -18.85
C VAL A 15 17.93 -11.89 -19.06
N GLY A 16 17.08 -12.70 -18.42
CA GLY A 16 17.06 -14.16 -18.61
C GLY A 16 16.78 -14.57 -20.05
N MET A 17 15.81 -13.91 -20.70
CA MET A 17 15.44 -14.14 -22.09
C MET A 17 16.55 -13.72 -23.05
N SER A 18 17.25 -12.61 -22.81
CA SER A 18 18.40 -12.20 -23.63
C SER A 18 19.54 -13.21 -23.59
N ARG A 19 19.81 -13.81 -22.41
CA ARG A 19 20.77 -14.92 -22.27
C ARG A 19 20.32 -16.16 -23.04
N MET A 20 19.03 -16.50 -22.95
CA MET A 20 18.45 -17.61 -23.71
C MET A 20 18.49 -17.37 -25.23
N GLU A 21 18.21 -16.14 -25.68
CA GLU A 21 18.28 -15.74 -27.08
C GLU A 21 19.67 -15.96 -27.66
N ARG A 22 20.73 -15.60 -26.91
CA ARG A 22 22.10 -15.87 -27.33
C ARG A 22 22.37 -17.37 -27.55
N VAL A 23 21.89 -18.22 -26.63
CA VAL A 23 22.01 -19.69 -26.75
C VAL A 23 21.24 -20.21 -27.96
N VAL A 24 20.05 -19.66 -28.24
CA VAL A 24 19.27 -20.02 -29.42
C VAL A 24 20.01 -19.65 -30.70
N ARG A 25 20.57 -18.43 -30.80
CA ARG A 25 21.35 -17.99 -31.97
C ARG A 25 22.56 -18.89 -32.23
N GLU A 26 23.27 -19.30 -31.18
CA GLU A 26 24.42 -20.21 -31.28
C GLU A 26 24.02 -21.63 -31.72
N ARG A 27 22.89 -22.13 -31.23
CA ARG A 27 22.36 -23.45 -31.64
C ARG A 27 21.85 -23.45 -33.08
N LEU A 28 21.25 -22.35 -33.53
CA LEU A 28 20.78 -22.20 -34.92
C LEU A 28 21.92 -22.30 -35.94
N THR A 29 23.15 -21.89 -35.59
CA THR A 29 24.30 -21.99 -36.50
C THR A 29 25.02 -23.33 -36.45
N THR A 30 24.78 -24.15 -35.43
CA THR A 30 25.53 -25.40 -35.19
C THR A 30 24.70 -26.67 -35.41
N GLN A 31 23.37 -26.60 -35.33
CA GLN A 31 22.48 -27.74 -35.53
C GLN A 31 22.04 -27.88 -36.99
N ASP A 32 21.78 -29.12 -37.41
CA ASP A 32 21.25 -29.44 -38.73
C ASP A 32 19.81 -28.93 -38.88
N VAL A 33 19.56 -28.21 -39.98
CA VAL A 33 18.32 -27.48 -40.26
C VAL A 33 17.09 -28.38 -40.25
N GLU A 34 17.21 -29.64 -40.68
CA GLU A 34 16.09 -30.58 -40.73
C GLU A 34 15.71 -31.18 -39.37
N ALA A 35 16.60 -31.14 -38.37
CA ALA A 35 16.40 -31.70 -37.03
C ALA A 35 16.01 -30.66 -35.95
N ILE A 36 15.86 -29.38 -36.34
CA ILE A 36 15.59 -28.29 -35.40
C ILE A 36 14.12 -28.34 -34.95
N THR A 37 13.90 -28.32 -33.64
CA THR A 37 12.59 -28.08 -33.02
C THR A 37 12.72 -26.99 -31.95
N PRO A 38 11.62 -26.29 -31.59
CA PRO A 38 11.68 -25.31 -30.50
C PRO A 38 12.25 -25.88 -29.19
N GLN A 39 12.00 -27.16 -28.91
CA GLN A 39 12.51 -27.83 -27.72
C GLN A 39 14.03 -28.04 -27.74
N THR A 40 14.65 -28.27 -28.90
CA THR A 40 16.11 -28.40 -29.02
C THR A 40 16.82 -27.05 -28.93
N LEU A 41 16.15 -25.97 -29.31
CA LEU A 41 16.69 -24.60 -29.24
C LEU A 41 16.54 -23.97 -27.86
N ILE A 42 15.39 -24.16 -27.20
CA ILE A 42 15.06 -23.48 -25.94
C ILE A 42 15.78 -24.13 -24.77
N ASN A 43 16.63 -23.36 -24.09
CA ASN A 43 17.19 -23.72 -22.80
C ASN A 43 16.69 -22.76 -21.73
N ILE A 44 15.81 -23.23 -20.84
CA ILE A 44 15.18 -22.41 -19.81
C ILE A 44 16.07 -22.13 -18.59
N ARG A 45 17.22 -22.82 -18.45
CA ARG A 45 18.09 -22.68 -17.27
C ARG A 45 18.51 -21.23 -16.97
N PRO A 46 18.90 -20.39 -17.97
CA PRO A 46 19.26 -18.99 -17.71
C PRO A 46 18.09 -18.15 -17.21
N VAL A 47 16.87 -18.44 -17.66
CA VAL A 47 15.65 -17.72 -17.24
C VAL A 47 15.31 -18.07 -15.79
N VAL A 48 15.26 -19.36 -15.46
CA VAL A 48 14.98 -19.83 -14.09
C VAL A 48 16.05 -19.34 -13.11
N ALA A 49 17.33 -19.36 -13.52
CA ALA A 49 18.43 -18.86 -12.71
C ALA A 49 18.29 -17.36 -12.40
N ALA A 50 17.93 -16.53 -13.40
CA ALA A 50 17.74 -15.09 -13.19
C ALA A 50 16.60 -14.79 -12.21
N ILE A 51 15.48 -15.53 -12.29
CA ILE A 51 14.36 -15.38 -11.35
C ILE A 51 14.79 -15.81 -9.94
N LYS A 52 15.46 -16.95 -9.80
CA LYS A 52 15.94 -17.46 -8.52
C LYS A 52 16.94 -16.51 -7.87
N GLU A 53 17.86 -15.95 -8.65
CA GLU A 53 18.83 -14.96 -8.20
C GLU A 53 18.13 -13.71 -7.70
N PHE A 54 17.14 -13.18 -8.44
CA PHE A 54 16.38 -12.01 -8.01
C PHE A 54 15.69 -12.21 -6.66
N PHE A 55 14.93 -13.29 -6.48
CA PHE A 55 14.23 -13.52 -5.21
C PHE A 55 15.19 -13.89 -4.06
N GLY A 56 16.34 -14.49 -4.37
CA GLY A 56 17.30 -14.95 -3.36
C GLY A 56 18.27 -13.87 -2.86
N THR A 57 18.72 -12.96 -3.72
CA THR A 57 19.83 -12.04 -3.39
C THR A 57 19.52 -10.56 -3.61
N SER A 58 18.38 -10.21 -4.23
CA SER A 58 18.02 -8.80 -4.47
C SER A 58 17.73 -8.06 -3.17
N GLN A 59 18.25 -6.84 -3.05
CA GLN A 59 17.92 -5.92 -1.95
C GLN A 59 16.44 -5.54 -1.89
N LEU A 60 15.72 -5.69 -3.01
CA LEU A 60 14.28 -5.44 -3.12
C LEU A 60 13.43 -6.68 -2.81
N SER A 61 14.04 -7.86 -2.72
CA SER A 61 13.42 -9.08 -2.23
C SER A 61 13.72 -9.22 -0.73
N GLN A 62 12.87 -8.62 0.10
CA GLN A 62 13.09 -8.51 1.53
C GLN A 62 12.31 -9.58 2.29
N PHE A 63 12.87 -10.01 3.42
CA PHE A 63 12.14 -10.87 4.34
C PHE A 63 10.97 -10.08 4.94
N MET A 64 9.75 -10.60 4.85
CA MET A 64 8.55 -9.87 5.25
C MET A 64 8.60 -9.56 6.75
N ASP A 65 8.34 -8.30 7.07
CA ASP A 65 8.31 -7.78 8.45
C ASP A 65 6.95 -8.12 9.06
N GLN A 66 6.93 -9.14 9.93
CA GLN A 66 5.72 -9.70 10.53
C GLN A 66 5.77 -9.67 12.06
N ASN A 67 6.07 -8.50 12.65
CA ASN A 67 5.86 -8.31 14.08
C ASN A 67 4.36 -8.30 14.40
N ASN A 68 3.58 -7.53 13.65
CA ASN A 68 2.12 -7.41 13.72
C ASN A 68 1.54 -7.16 12.31
N PRO A 69 0.20 -7.17 12.12
CA PRO A 69 -0.38 -6.97 10.78
C PRO A 69 0.00 -5.63 10.12
N LEU A 70 0.14 -4.57 10.92
CA LEU A 70 0.54 -3.24 10.42
C LEU A 70 1.97 -3.23 9.88
N SER A 71 2.91 -3.92 10.53
CA SER A 71 4.29 -4.04 10.02
C SER A 71 4.31 -4.71 8.64
N GLY A 72 3.48 -5.73 8.45
CA GLY A 72 3.32 -6.42 7.17
C GLY A 72 2.70 -5.52 6.10
N LEU A 73 1.61 -4.83 6.42
CA LEU A 73 0.91 -3.91 5.50
C LEU A 73 1.82 -2.75 5.05
N THR A 74 2.50 -2.11 6.00
CA THR A 74 3.42 -0.99 5.72
C THR A 74 4.64 -1.44 4.92
N HIS A 75 5.18 -2.65 5.17
CA HIS A 75 6.25 -3.22 4.35
C HIS A 75 5.81 -3.39 2.89
N LYS A 76 4.59 -3.92 2.64
CA LYS A 76 4.04 -4.07 1.28
C LYS A 76 3.87 -2.73 0.55
N ARG A 77 3.66 -1.62 1.29
CA ARG A 77 3.46 -0.25 0.75
C ARG A 77 4.73 0.63 0.79
N ARG A 78 5.89 0.04 1.07
CA ARG A 78 7.16 0.75 1.21
C ARG A 78 7.71 1.23 -0.13
N LEU A 79 8.18 2.46 -0.15
CA LEU A 79 8.88 3.10 -1.26
C LEU A 79 10.37 3.16 -0.90
N SER A 80 11.24 2.57 -1.73
CA SER A 80 12.69 2.55 -1.52
C SER A 80 13.42 3.20 -2.68
N ALA A 81 14.23 4.22 -2.39
CA ALA A 81 15.17 4.82 -3.33
C ALA A 81 16.46 3.97 -3.50
N LEU A 82 16.70 3.04 -2.56
CA LEU A 82 17.84 2.12 -2.55
C LEU A 82 17.59 0.91 -3.46
N GLY A 83 18.66 0.31 -3.95
CA GLY A 83 18.64 -0.94 -4.71
C GLY A 83 19.23 -0.82 -6.12
N PRO A 84 19.26 -1.93 -6.89
CA PRO A 84 19.80 -1.93 -8.25
C PRO A 84 19.11 -0.91 -9.18
N GLY A 85 19.91 0.00 -9.74
CA GLY A 85 19.42 1.11 -10.57
C GLY A 85 18.77 2.27 -9.81
N GLY A 86 18.81 2.24 -8.48
CA GLY A 86 18.51 3.38 -7.60
C GLY A 86 19.79 4.05 -7.10
N LEU A 87 19.72 4.63 -5.91
CA LEU A 87 20.84 5.30 -5.26
C LEU A 87 21.56 4.36 -4.28
N SER A 88 22.86 4.57 -4.10
CA SER A 88 23.57 4.01 -2.94
C SER A 88 23.42 4.95 -1.75
N ARG A 89 23.43 4.40 -0.53
CA ARG A 89 23.28 5.19 0.71
C ARG A 89 24.32 6.30 0.82
N GLU A 90 25.56 6.01 0.44
CA GLU A 90 26.70 6.95 0.52
C GLU A 90 26.62 8.09 -0.51
N ARG A 91 25.92 7.87 -1.62
CA ARG A 91 25.76 8.87 -2.69
C ARG A 91 24.48 9.70 -2.55
N ALA A 92 23.62 9.36 -1.58
CA ALA A 92 22.39 10.08 -1.34
C ALA A 92 22.63 11.27 -0.41
N GLY A 93 22.72 12.46 -1.02
CA GLY A 93 22.82 13.75 -0.33
C GLY A 93 21.55 14.11 0.46
N LEU A 94 21.56 15.29 1.07
CA LEU A 94 20.45 15.76 1.90
C LEU A 94 19.23 16.12 1.06
N GLU A 95 19.45 16.70 -0.11
CA GLU A 95 18.42 17.16 -1.05
C GLU A 95 17.49 16.05 -1.55
N VAL A 96 17.94 14.79 -1.56
CA VAL A 96 17.11 13.64 -1.97
C VAL A 96 16.30 13.09 -0.79
N ARG A 97 16.68 13.43 0.44
CA ARG A 97 16.05 12.95 1.67
C ARG A 97 14.94 13.88 2.16
N ASP A 98 15.01 15.15 1.78
CA ASP A 98 14.05 16.16 2.17
C ASP A 98 12.66 15.93 1.54
N VAL A 99 11.63 16.44 2.20
CA VAL A 99 10.26 16.35 1.72
C VAL A 99 10.05 17.35 0.59
N HIS A 100 9.70 16.85 -0.60
CA HIS A 100 9.34 17.68 -1.74
C HIS A 100 7.83 17.98 -1.75
N PRO A 101 7.37 19.19 -2.15
CA PRO A 101 5.95 19.53 -2.20
C PRO A 101 5.09 18.55 -3.02
N SER A 102 5.63 18.00 -4.11
CA SER A 102 4.93 17.02 -4.94
C SER A 102 4.68 15.67 -4.25
N HIS A 103 5.29 15.41 -3.09
CA HIS A 103 5.00 14.22 -2.27
C HIS A 103 3.60 14.29 -1.65
N TYR A 104 2.96 15.45 -1.60
CA TYR A 104 1.62 15.62 -1.05
C TYR A 104 0.63 14.63 -1.68
N GLY A 105 -0.05 13.85 -0.84
CA GLY A 105 -1.00 12.83 -1.28
C GLY A 105 -0.39 11.61 -1.98
N ARG A 106 0.95 11.52 -2.09
CA ARG A 106 1.68 10.48 -2.82
C ARG A 106 2.59 9.65 -1.92
N MET A 107 3.50 10.31 -1.22
CA MET A 107 4.43 9.71 -0.27
C MET A 107 4.29 10.42 1.07
N CYS A 108 4.15 9.64 2.15
CA CYS A 108 3.94 10.21 3.46
C CYS A 108 5.17 11.01 3.92
N PRO A 109 5.00 12.25 4.41
CA PRO A 109 6.11 13.06 4.91
C PRO A 109 6.53 12.70 6.34
N ILE A 110 5.75 11.87 7.05
CA ILE A 110 5.99 11.50 8.45
C ILE A 110 6.67 10.13 8.55
N GLU A 111 6.14 9.11 7.87
CA GLU A 111 6.62 7.74 8.03
C GLU A 111 7.91 7.48 7.21
N THR A 112 9.05 7.64 7.89
CA THR A 112 10.38 7.27 7.40
C THR A 112 11.21 6.70 8.57
N PRO A 113 12.18 5.80 8.33
CA PRO A 113 13.11 5.38 9.38
C PRO A 113 13.91 6.55 9.96
N GLU A 114 14.13 6.56 11.28
CA GLU A 114 14.92 7.58 12.00
C GLU A 114 16.42 7.47 11.77
N GLY A 115 16.88 6.27 11.39
CA GLY A 115 18.31 5.97 11.23
C GLY A 115 18.91 6.49 9.92
N PRO A 116 20.02 5.89 9.44
CA PRO A 116 20.75 6.39 8.26
C PRO A 116 19.97 6.29 6.94
N ASN A 117 18.79 5.66 6.95
CA ASN A 117 17.89 5.55 5.81
C ASN A 117 16.79 6.63 5.79
N ILE A 118 16.84 7.63 6.67
CA ILE A 118 15.89 8.75 6.67
C ILE A 118 15.79 9.39 5.28
N GLY A 119 14.57 9.57 4.79
CA GLY A 119 14.24 10.12 3.47
C GLY A 119 14.49 9.19 2.28
N LEU A 120 15.19 8.07 2.46
CA LEU A 120 15.45 7.08 1.40
C LEU A 120 14.41 5.97 1.36
N ILE A 121 13.69 5.81 2.46
CA ILE A 121 12.60 4.85 2.62
C ILE A 121 11.38 5.62 3.13
N GLY A 122 10.32 5.63 2.33
CA GLY A 122 9.03 6.19 2.72
C GLY A 122 7.92 5.17 2.59
N SER A 123 6.70 5.60 2.89
CA SER A 123 5.48 4.81 2.68
C SER A 123 4.55 5.54 1.71
N LEU A 124 3.84 4.76 0.90
CA LEU A 124 2.77 5.30 0.06
C LEU A 124 1.65 5.90 0.93
N SER A 125 1.16 7.09 0.56
CA SER A 125 0.02 7.70 1.24
C SER A 125 -1.27 6.84 1.09
N VAL A 126 -2.28 7.10 1.92
CA VAL A 126 -3.50 6.26 2.00
C VAL A 126 -4.18 6.09 0.63
N TYR A 127 -4.46 7.20 -0.07
CA TYR A 127 -5.25 7.21 -1.31
C TYR A 127 -4.40 7.17 -2.59
N ALA A 128 -3.08 7.15 -2.46
CA ALA A 128 -2.19 7.14 -3.61
C ALA A 128 -2.30 5.84 -4.41
N ARG A 129 -2.18 5.95 -5.73
CA ARG A 129 -2.18 4.84 -6.69
C ARG A 129 -1.03 4.98 -7.66
N VAL A 130 -0.50 3.86 -8.14
CA VAL A 130 0.54 3.86 -9.18
C VAL A 130 -0.12 3.62 -10.54
N ASN A 131 0.17 4.49 -11.50
CA ASN A 131 -0.37 4.38 -12.85
C ASN A 131 0.47 3.45 -13.76
N PRO A 132 0.00 3.09 -14.96
CA PRO A 132 0.73 2.17 -15.85
C PRO A 132 2.13 2.63 -16.27
N PHE A 133 2.40 3.94 -16.23
CA PHE A 133 3.72 4.51 -16.53
C PHE A 133 4.67 4.50 -15.30
N GLY A 134 4.16 4.17 -14.12
CA GLY A 134 4.90 4.13 -12.87
C GLY A 134 4.96 5.48 -12.14
N PHE A 135 4.08 6.43 -12.45
CA PHE A 135 3.92 7.64 -11.65
C PHE A 135 2.86 7.44 -10.56
N ILE A 136 3.02 8.14 -9.45
CA ILE A 136 2.06 8.10 -8.34
C ILE A 136 1.02 9.18 -8.59
N GLU A 137 -0.24 8.76 -8.61
CA GLU A 137 -1.42 9.60 -8.72
C GLU A 137 -2.09 9.72 -7.35
N THR A 138 -2.76 10.84 -7.13
CA THR A 138 -3.60 11.06 -5.95
C THR A 138 -4.98 11.57 -6.40
N PRO A 139 -6.08 11.15 -5.75
CA PRO A 139 -7.42 11.55 -6.16
C PRO A 139 -7.76 12.95 -5.66
N TYR A 140 -8.50 13.68 -6.48
CA TYR A 140 -9.05 14.99 -6.15
C TYR A 140 -10.51 15.07 -6.59
N ARG A 141 -11.32 15.85 -5.85
CA ARG A 141 -12.67 16.23 -6.27
C ARG A 141 -12.58 17.41 -7.22
N LYS A 142 -13.24 17.31 -8.36
CA LYS A 142 -13.27 18.40 -9.35
C LYS A 142 -14.21 19.50 -8.89
N VAL A 143 -13.77 20.74 -9.08
CA VAL A 143 -14.56 21.95 -8.80
C VAL A 143 -14.94 22.59 -10.14
N VAL A 144 -16.21 22.95 -10.29
CA VAL A 144 -16.71 23.64 -11.49
C VAL A 144 -17.44 24.89 -11.05
N ASP A 145 -16.96 26.05 -11.49
CA ASP A 145 -17.56 27.37 -11.15
C ASP A 145 -17.77 27.59 -9.64
N GLY A 146 -16.81 27.14 -8.81
CA GLY A 146 -16.87 27.24 -7.35
C GLY A 146 -17.79 26.23 -6.66
N VAL A 147 -18.33 25.24 -7.40
CA VAL A 147 -19.12 24.12 -6.88
C VAL A 147 -18.25 22.86 -6.86
N VAL A 148 -18.06 22.27 -5.68
CA VAL A 148 -17.37 21.00 -5.48
C VAL A 148 -18.27 19.86 -5.95
N SER A 149 -17.78 19.05 -6.89
CA SER A 149 -18.49 17.87 -7.41
C SER A 149 -18.00 16.58 -6.77
N ASP A 150 -18.79 15.51 -6.92
CA ASP A 150 -18.40 14.15 -6.56
C ASP A 150 -17.54 13.45 -7.64
N GLU A 151 -17.21 14.15 -8.75
CA GLU A 151 -16.31 13.61 -9.78
C GLU A 151 -14.88 13.54 -9.22
N ILE A 152 -14.38 12.32 -9.04
CA ILE A 152 -13.02 12.06 -8.57
C ILE A 152 -12.09 11.85 -9.77
N VAL A 153 -11.05 12.70 -9.84
CA VAL A 153 -10.00 12.62 -10.87
C VAL A 153 -8.66 12.33 -10.20
N TYR A 154 -7.95 11.34 -10.72
CA TYR A 154 -6.59 11.02 -10.27
C TYR A 154 -5.58 11.85 -11.06
N LEU A 155 -4.75 12.62 -10.35
CA LEU A 155 -3.75 13.49 -10.97
C LEU A 155 -2.34 13.05 -10.62
N THR A 156 -1.47 12.99 -11.64
CA THR A 156 -0.02 12.88 -11.45
C THR A 156 0.57 14.20 -10.94
N ALA A 157 1.82 14.18 -10.49
CA ALA A 157 2.48 15.38 -9.95
C ALA A 157 2.56 16.53 -10.99
N ASP A 158 2.89 16.19 -12.25
CA ASP A 158 3.02 17.18 -13.32
C ASP A 158 1.65 17.76 -13.74
N GLU A 159 0.58 17.00 -13.58
CA GLU A 159 -0.78 17.46 -13.85
C GLU A 159 -1.29 18.34 -12.73
N GLU A 160 -1.04 17.98 -11.46
CA GLU A 160 -1.37 18.81 -10.29
C GLU A 160 -0.75 20.21 -10.39
N ASP A 161 0.51 20.31 -10.84
CA ASP A 161 1.21 21.60 -11.01
C ASP A 161 0.55 22.55 -12.03
N ARG A 162 -0.37 22.06 -12.86
CA ARG A 162 -1.12 22.88 -13.83
C ARG A 162 -2.42 23.44 -13.26
N HIS A 163 -2.79 23.02 -12.06
CA HIS A 163 -4.07 23.30 -11.45
C HIS A 163 -3.93 23.94 -10.06
N VAL A 164 -5.02 24.55 -9.59
CA VAL A 164 -5.09 25.13 -8.24
C VAL A 164 -5.95 24.24 -7.36
N VAL A 165 -5.38 23.74 -6.25
CA VAL A 165 -6.02 22.74 -5.40
C VAL A 165 -6.35 23.30 -4.02
N ALA A 166 -7.63 23.25 -3.64
CA ALA A 166 -8.12 23.62 -2.32
C ALA A 166 -7.98 22.49 -1.30
N GLN A 167 -7.86 22.86 -0.03
CA GLN A 167 -7.72 21.92 1.08
C GLN A 167 -9.05 21.21 1.41
N ALA A 168 -9.00 19.98 1.93
CA ALA A 168 -10.19 19.20 2.28
C ALA A 168 -11.12 19.85 3.34
N ASN A 169 -10.60 20.75 4.17
CA ASN A 169 -11.30 21.39 5.30
C ASN A 169 -11.94 22.75 4.94
N SER A 170 -11.89 23.17 3.68
CA SER A 170 -12.56 24.40 3.26
C SER A 170 -14.08 24.31 3.48
N PRO A 171 -14.73 25.33 4.10
CA PRO A 171 -16.17 25.30 4.34
C PRO A 171 -16.98 25.29 3.04
N ILE A 172 -17.86 24.30 2.90
CA ILE A 172 -18.78 24.15 1.76
C ILE A 172 -20.24 24.18 2.24
N ASP A 173 -21.14 24.72 1.42
CA ASP A 173 -22.58 24.66 1.65
C ASP A 173 -23.18 23.32 1.20
N ALA A 174 -24.49 23.13 1.42
CA ALA A 174 -25.20 21.91 1.05
C ALA A 174 -25.28 21.68 -0.47
N ASP A 175 -25.14 22.74 -1.26
CA ASP A 175 -25.13 22.69 -2.73
C ASP A 175 -23.69 22.48 -3.27
N GLY A 176 -22.69 22.36 -2.39
CA GLY A 176 -21.29 22.13 -2.72
C GLY A 176 -20.49 23.39 -3.01
N ARG A 177 -21.02 24.60 -2.82
CA ARG A 177 -20.28 25.85 -3.06
C ARG A 177 -19.40 26.20 -1.87
N PHE A 178 -18.25 26.83 -2.17
CA PHE A 178 -17.44 27.44 -1.12
C PHE A 178 -18.19 28.57 -0.43
N VAL A 179 -18.28 28.51 0.90
CA VAL A 179 -18.90 29.57 1.72
C VAL A 179 -18.05 30.83 1.71
N GLU A 180 -16.73 30.66 1.69
CA GLU A 180 -15.77 31.76 1.71
C GLU A 180 -15.46 32.24 0.28
N PRO A 181 -15.38 33.56 0.06
CA PRO A 181 -15.05 34.11 -1.26
C PRO A 181 -13.60 33.88 -1.65
N ARG A 182 -12.71 33.66 -0.67
CA ARG A 182 -11.31 33.33 -0.89
C ARG A 182 -10.96 32.06 -0.13
N VAL A 183 -10.34 31.11 -0.82
CA VAL A 183 -10.05 29.78 -0.29
C VAL A 183 -8.54 29.57 -0.24
N LEU A 184 -8.05 28.93 0.82
CA LEU A 184 -6.65 28.54 0.92
C LEU A 184 -6.36 27.42 -0.08
N VAL A 185 -5.38 27.65 -0.95
CA VAL A 185 -5.02 26.70 -2.01
C VAL A 185 -3.52 26.45 -2.05
N ARG A 186 -3.18 25.30 -2.63
CA ARG A 186 -1.82 24.95 -3.04
C ARG A 186 -1.69 25.24 -4.54
N ARG A 187 -0.66 26.02 -4.91
CA ARG A 187 -0.23 26.23 -6.30
C ARG A 187 1.05 25.45 -6.60
N LYS A 188 1.43 25.49 -7.87
CA LYS A 188 2.73 25.04 -8.37
C LYS A 188 3.88 25.52 -7.47
N ALA A 189 4.91 24.69 -7.36
CA ALA A 189 6.11 24.94 -6.55
C ALA A 189 5.86 24.98 -5.03
N GLY A 190 4.68 24.54 -4.55
CA GLY A 190 4.38 24.46 -3.13
C GLY A 190 4.02 25.81 -2.49
N GLU A 191 3.67 26.81 -3.31
CA GLU A 191 3.17 28.09 -2.81
C GLU A 191 1.76 27.93 -2.25
N VAL A 192 1.51 28.59 -1.11
CA VAL A 192 0.23 28.59 -0.43
C VAL A 192 -0.30 30.01 -0.43
N GLU A 193 -1.49 30.20 -1.00
CA GLU A 193 -2.12 31.52 -1.07
C GLU A 193 -3.65 31.43 -0.99
N TYR A 194 -4.29 32.59 -0.85
CA TYR A 194 -5.74 32.71 -0.88
C TYR A 194 -6.19 33.17 -2.27
N VAL A 195 -6.97 32.35 -2.96
CA VAL A 195 -7.51 32.65 -4.30
C VAL A 195 -9.02 32.77 -4.27
N PRO A 196 -9.65 33.49 -5.21
CA PRO A 196 -11.09 33.45 -5.40
C PRO A 196 -11.60 32.02 -5.59
N SER A 197 -12.76 31.68 -5.01
CA SER A 197 -13.36 30.34 -5.13
C SER A 197 -13.63 29.92 -6.59
N SER A 198 -13.78 30.88 -7.50
CA SER A 198 -13.94 30.66 -8.94
C SER A 198 -12.66 30.21 -9.65
N GLU A 199 -11.48 30.38 -9.04
CA GLU A 199 -10.18 29.95 -9.61
C GLU A 199 -9.76 28.55 -9.14
N VAL A 200 -10.55 27.91 -8.26
CA VAL A 200 -10.24 26.58 -7.74
C VAL A 200 -10.68 25.52 -8.76
N ASP A 201 -9.73 24.69 -9.21
CA ASP A 201 -10.01 23.60 -10.16
C ASP A 201 -10.35 22.30 -9.44
N TYR A 202 -9.69 22.04 -8.31
CA TYR A 202 -9.78 20.77 -7.58
C TYR A 202 -9.75 20.98 -6.07
N MET A 203 -10.22 19.98 -5.33
CA MET A 203 -10.18 19.94 -3.86
C MET A 203 -9.72 18.56 -3.39
N ASP A 204 -8.96 18.52 -2.30
CA ASP A 204 -8.57 17.26 -1.65
C ASP A 204 -9.81 16.40 -1.30
N VAL A 205 -9.67 15.07 -1.37
CA VAL A 205 -10.77 14.12 -1.04
C VAL A 205 -10.92 13.90 0.46
N SER A 206 -9.85 14.06 1.24
CA SER A 206 -9.83 13.77 2.66
C SER A 206 -8.71 14.52 3.38
N PRO A 207 -8.89 14.98 4.64
CA PRO A 207 -7.83 15.61 5.42
C PRO A 207 -6.60 14.72 5.62
N ARG A 208 -6.80 13.39 5.69
CA ARG A 208 -5.72 12.40 5.83
C ARG A 208 -5.10 11.96 4.49
N GLN A 209 -5.29 12.73 3.41
CA GLN A 209 -4.80 12.37 2.08
C GLN A 209 -3.27 12.28 2.00
N MET A 210 -2.55 13.14 2.74
CA MET A 210 -1.09 13.19 2.70
C MET A 210 -0.39 12.10 3.52
N VAL A 211 -1.04 11.54 4.54
CA VAL A 211 -0.41 10.62 5.50
C VAL A 211 -0.44 9.16 5.03
N SER A 212 0.41 8.30 5.63
CA SER A 212 0.39 6.85 5.42
C SER A 212 -0.67 6.18 6.30
N VAL A 213 -0.85 4.86 6.13
CA VAL A 213 -1.76 4.06 6.96
C VAL A 213 -1.36 4.08 8.44
N ALA A 214 -0.08 3.91 8.75
CA ALA A 214 0.40 3.90 10.14
C ALA A 214 0.30 5.28 10.79
N THR A 215 0.64 6.35 10.05
CA THR A 215 0.49 7.72 10.54
C THR A 215 -0.98 8.10 10.73
N ALA A 216 -1.89 7.61 9.89
CA ALA A 216 -3.33 7.88 10.00
C ALA A 216 -4.00 7.20 11.20
N MET A 217 -3.32 6.29 11.91
CA MET A 217 -3.81 5.65 13.14
C MET A 217 -3.40 6.38 14.42
N ILE A 218 -2.68 7.50 14.32
CA ILE A 218 -2.34 8.33 15.48
C ILE A 218 -3.51 9.30 15.73
N PRO A 219 -4.28 9.16 16.82
CA PRO A 219 -5.30 10.14 17.17
C PRO A 219 -4.64 11.47 17.55
N PHE A 220 -5.28 12.59 17.23
CA PHE A 220 -4.79 13.94 17.53
C PHE A 220 -3.42 14.26 16.91
N LEU A 221 -3.10 13.67 15.76
CA LEU A 221 -1.84 13.87 15.04
C LEU A 221 -1.52 15.35 14.78
N GLU A 222 -2.53 16.18 14.55
CA GLU A 222 -2.41 17.62 14.33
C GLU A 222 -1.87 18.39 15.56
N HIS A 223 -1.87 17.76 16.73
CA HIS A 223 -1.35 18.32 17.98
C HIS A 223 0.07 17.82 18.31
N ASP A 224 0.62 16.90 17.52
CA ASP A 224 1.94 16.34 17.70
C ASP A 224 2.97 16.95 16.75
N ASP A 225 4.20 17.18 17.24
CA ASP A 225 5.32 17.55 16.40
C ASP A 225 5.71 16.39 15.45
N ALA A 226 6.13 16.73 14.23
CA ALA A 226 6.46 15.77 13.19
C ALA A 226 7.51 14.72 13.63
N ASN A 227 8.48 15.10 14.47
CA ASN A 227 9.50 14.16 14.95
C ASN A 227 8.91 13.09 15.87
N ARG A 228 7.93 13.46 16.70
CA ARG A 228 7.24 12.54 17.62
C ARG A 228 6.20 11.70 16.89
N ALA A 229 5.47 12.30 15.95
CA ALA A 229 4.58 11.57 15.06
C ALA A 229 5.32 10.49 14.26
N LEU A 230 6.53 10.80 13.76
CA LEU A 230 7.39 9.85 13.05
C LEU A 230 7.79 8.68 13.95
N MET A 231 8.26 8.96 15.17
CA MET A 231 8.57 7.92 16.16
C MET A 231 7.33 7.05 16.46
N GLY A 232 6.18 7.68 16.68
CA GLY A 232 4.92 6.98 16.93
C GLY A 232 4.52 6.03 15.79
N ALA A 233 4.54 6.50 14.55
CA ALA A 233 4.25 5.68 13.38
C ALA A 233 5.23 4.51 13.23
N ASN A 234 6.52 4.73 13.52
CA ASN A 234 7.54 3.68 13.48
C ASN A 234 7.38 2.65 14.61
N MET A 235 7.04 3.09 15.82
CA MET A 235 6.88 2.23 17.00
C MET A 235 5.62 1.36 16.91
N GLN A 236 4.54 1.84 16.26
CA GLN A 236 3.34 1.01 16.02
C GLN A 236 3.68 -0.29 15.27
N ARG A 237 4.63 -0.25 14.33
CA ARG A 237 5.08 -1.44 13.57
C ARG A 237 5.92 -2.42 14.41
N GLN A 238 6.31 -2.03 15.62
CA GLN A 238 7.13 -2.82 16.54
C GLN A 238 6.28 -3.42 17.68
N ALA A 239 4.99 -3.10 17.75
CA ALA A 239 4.09 -3.68 18.73
C ALA A 239 4.05 -5.21 18.59
N VAL A 240 4.02 -5.90 19.73
CA VAL A 240 4.01 -7.37 19.79
C VAL A 240 2.57 -7.85 20.03
N PRO A 241 2.11 -8.90 19.33
CA PRO A 241 0.81 -9.52 19.59
C PRO A 241 0.72 -10.02 21.03
N LEU A 242 -0.29 -9.51 21.75
CA LEU A 242 -0.62 -9.96 23.10
C LEU A 242 -1.38 -11.29 23.06
N VAL A 243 -1.50 -11.95 24.22
CA VAL A 243 -2.31 -13.17 24.35
C VAL A 243 -3.80 -12.87 24.10
N ARG A 244 -4.25 -11.69 24.57
CA ARG A 244 -5.57 -11.13 24.31
C ARG A 244 -5.35 -9.72 23.78
N SER A 245 -5.91 -9.44 22.60
CA SER A 245 -5.93 -8.10 22.03
C SER A 245 -7.11 -7.33 22.64
N GLU A 246 -7.00 -6.01 22.66
CA GLU A 246 -8.08 -5.12 23.08
C GLU A 246 -8.08 -3.91 22.15
N ALA A 247 -9.23 -3.59 21.56
CA ALA A 247 -9.38 -2.44 20.69
C ALA A 247 -9.17 -1.13 21.49
N PRO A 248 -8.53 -0.11 20.89
CA PRO A 248 -8.32 1.16 21.58
C PRO A 248 -9.66 1.88 21.78
N LEU A 249 -9.91 2.39 22.99
CA LEU A 249 -11.08 3.23 23.28
C LEU A 249 -11.12 4.52 22.44
N VAL A 250 -9.95 5.04 22.07
CA VAL A 250 -9.80 6.23 21.23
C VAL A 250 -9.06 5.83 19.96
N GLY A 251 -9.79 5.79 18.85
CA GLY A 251 -9.28 5.45 17.52
C GLY A 251 -9.49 6.55 16.48
N THR A 252 -9.08 6.26 15.25
CA THR A 252 -9.11 7.17 14.09
C THR A 252 -10.07 6.73 12.98
N GLY A 253 -10.61 5.51 13.09
CA GLY A 253 -11.41 4.85 12.06
C GLY A 253 -10.57 4.25 10.92
N MET A 254 -9.24 4.24 11.03
CA MET A 254 -8.35 3.56 10.07
C MET A 254 -8.10 2.09 10.46
N GLU A 255 -8.29 1.74 11.73
CA GLU A 255 -7.94 0.47 12.35
C GLU A 255 -8.62 -0.71 11.64
N LEU A 256 -9.94 -0.63 11.44
CA LEU A 256 -10.74 -1.68 10.78
C LEU A 256 -10.23 -1.99 9.37
N ARG A 257 -10.05 -0.95 8.55
CA ARG A 257 -9.56 -1.11 7.17
C ARG A 257 -8.11 -1.57 7.12
N ALA A 258 -7.28 -1.10 8.05
CA ALA A 258 -5.89 -1.55 8.15
C ALA A 258 -5.81 -3.05 8.52
N ALA A 259 -6.66 -3.54 9.43
CA ALA A 259 -6.71 -4.95 9.82
C ALA A 259 -7.17 -5.85 8.66
N ILE A 260 -8.27 -5.48 7.99
CA ILE A 260 -8.80 -6.20 6.83
C ILE A 260 -7.79 -6.22 5.69
N ASP A 261 -7.25 -5.06 5.30
CA ASP A 261 -6.34 -4.95 4.16
C ASP A 261 -4.93 -5.51 4.46
N ALA A 262 -4.57 -5.71 5.74
CA ALA A 262 -3.34 -6.41 6.11
C ALA A 262 -3.38 -7.90 5.75
N GLY A 263 -4.57 -8.52 5.85
CA GLY A 263 -4.85 -9.90 5.44
C GLY A 263 -4.51 -10.97 6.47
N ASP A 264 -4.35 -10.60 7.75
CA ASP A 264 -4.14 -11.56 8.85
C ASP A 264 -5.44 -11.94 9.59
N VAL A 265 -6.53 -11.20 9.34
CA VAL A 265 -7.91 -11.56 9.75
C VAL A 265 -8.56 -12.48 8.72
N VAL A 266 -9.61 -13.21 9.12
CA VAL A 266 -10.40 -14.04 8.21
C VAL A 266 -11.68 -13.31 7.86
N VAL A 267 -11.93 -13.15 6.56
CA VAL A 267 -13.08 -12.42 6.00
C VAL A 267 -13.97 -13.40 5.24
N ALA A 268 -15.28 -13.26 5.37
CA ALA A 268 -16.25 -14.00 4.58
C ALA A 268 -16.17 -13.59 3.10
N GLU A 269 -15.97 -14.57 2.21
CA GLU A 269 -15.87 -14.34 0.76
C GLU A 269 -17.26 -14.09 0.14
N GLU A 270 -18.29 -14.77 0.66
CA GLU A 270 -19.68 -14.68 0.22
C GLU A 270 -20.60 -14.57 1.44
N SER A 271 -21.79 -13.99 1.24
CA SER A 271 -22.83 -13.94 2.28
C SER A 271 -23.42 -15.33 2.55
N GLY A 272 -23.74 -15.61 3.82
CA GLY A 272 -24.24 -16.92 4.22
C GLY A 272 -24.53 -17.01 5.71
N VAL A 273 -24.82 -18.23 6.17
CA VAL A 273 -25.05 -18.53 7.59
C VAL A 273 -23.93 -19.45 8.09
N ILE A 274 -23.47 -19.23 9.32
CA ILE A 274 -22.49 -20.11 9.97
C ILE A 274 -23.13 -21.47 10.26
N GLU A 275 -22.65 -22.50 9.56
CA GLU A 275 -23.09 -23.90 9.72
C GLU A 275 -22.41 -24.55 10.93
N GLU A 276 -21.09 -24.38 11.03
CA GLU A 276 -20.27 -24.95 12.11
C GLU A 276 -19.12 -24.01 12.46
N VAL A 277 -18.86 -23.85 13.75
CA VAL A 277 -17.73 -23.07 14.28
C VAL A 277 -16.93 -23.88 15.28
N SER A 278 -15.62 -23.88 15.10
CA SER A 278 -14.64 -24.50 15.98
C SER A 278 -13.42 -23.61 16.10
N ALA A 279 -12.60 -23.83 17.13
CA ALA A 279 -11.32 -23.13 17.28
C ALA A 279 -10.36 -23.33 16.08
N ASP A 280 -10.55 -24.41 15.31
CA ASP A 280 -9.71 -24.78 14.16
C ASP A 280 -10.26 -24.32 12.80
N TYR A 281 -11.58 -24.14 12.67
CA TYR A 281 -12.21 -23.77 11.40
C TYR A 281 -13.60 -23.18 11.58
N ILE A 282 -14.06 -22.45 10.57
CA ILE A 282 -15.43 -21.93 10.43
C ILE A 282 -15.98 -22.43 9.10
N THR A 283 -17.15 -23.03 9.09
CA THR A 283 -17.87 -23.43 7.88
C THR A 283 -19.08 -22.54 7.68
N VAL A 284 -19.13 -21.87 6.53
CA VAL A 284 -20.23 -21.01 6.10
C VAL A 284 -21.04 -21.73 5.02
N MET A 285 -22.35 -21.82 5.23
CA MET A 285 -23.31 -22.23 4.21
C MET A 285 -23.77 -20.98 3.45
N HIS A 286 -23.43 -20.91 2.18
CA HIS A 286 -23.82 -19.79 1.31
C HIS A 286 -25.27 -19.93 0.87
N ASP A 287 -25.88 -18.82 0.46
CA ASP A 287 -27.27 -18.79 -0.03
C ASP A 287 -27.49 -19.65 -1.28
N ASN A 288 -26.44 -19.85 -2.07
CA ASN A 288 -26.44 -20.68 -3.27
C ASN A 288 -26.35 -22.19 -2.96
N GLY A 289 -26.29 -22.58 -1.68
CA GLY A 289 -26.17 -23.97 -1.23
C GLY A 289 -24.76 -24.54 -1.28
N THR A 290 -23.74 -23.74 -1.63
CA THR A 290 -22.34 -24.13 -1.50
C THR A 290 -21.83 -23.91 -0.08
N ARG A 291 -20.77 -24.65 0.29
CA ARG A 291 -20.15 -24.55 1.61
C ARG A 291 -18.70 -24.12 1.46
N ARG A 292 -18.26 -23.22 2.34
CA ARG A 292 -16.87 -22.77 2.40
C ARG A 292 -16.34 -22.93 3.81
N THR A 293 -15.22 -23.63 3.94
CA THR A 293 -14.53 -23.82 5.23
C THR A 293 -13.26 -22.99 5.28
N TYR A 294 -13.18 -22.10 6.26
CA TYR A 294 -12.01 -21.28 6.56
C TYR A 294 -11.22 -21.94 7.69
N ARG A 295 -9.97 -22.31 7.43
CA ARG A 295 -9.08 -22.91 8.44
C ARG A 295 -8.35 -21.83 9.21
N MET A 296 -8.34 -21.95 10.53
CA MET A 296 -7.66 -21.00 11.42
C MET A 296 -6.17 -21.33 11.51
N ARG A 297 -5.34 -20.29 11.51
CA ARG A 297 -3.92 -20.39 11.85
C ARG A 297 -3.78 -20.34 13.37
N LYS A 298 -3.42 -21.46 14.00
CA LYS A 298 -3.27 -21.57 15.47
C LYS A 298 -1.81 -21.65 15.87
N PHE A 299 -1.38 -20.78 16.78
CA PHE A 299 -0.03 -20.73 17.36
C PHE A 299 1.11 -20.81 16.31
N ALA A 300 0.94 -20.18 15.16
CA ALA A 300 1.97 -20.19 14.13
C ALA A 300 3.08 -19.19 14.49
N ARG A 301 4.33 -19.60 14.28
CA ARG A 301 5.50 -18.73 14.46
C ARG A 301 5.63 -17.77 13.29
N SER A 302 5.64 -16.47 13.54
CA SER A 302 5.93 -15.45 12.53
C SER A 302 7.42 -15.40 12.17
N ASN A 303 7.75 -14.62 11.14
CA ASN A 303 9.13 -14.34 10.73
C ASN A 303 10.02 -13.78 11.86
N HIS A 304 9.45 -13.00 12.78
CA HIS A 304 10.16 -12.42 13.93
C HIS A 304 9.94 -13.19 15.24
N GLY A 305 9.31 -14.37 15.18
CA GLY A 305 9.07 -15.20 16.35
C GLY A 305 7.88 -14.76 17.21
N THR A 306 7.04 -13.84 16.72
CA THR A 306 5.76 -13.51 17.35
C THR A 306 4.73 -14.62 17.08
N CYS A 307 3.66 -14.64 17.89
CA CYS A 307 2.58 -15.62 17.76
C CYS A 307 1.51 -15.09 16.80
N ALA A 308 1.27 -15.81 15.70
CA ALA A 308 0.17 -15.57 14.81
C ALA A 308 -0.95 -16.59 15.11
N ASN A 309 -1.96 -16.13 15.83
CA ASN A 309 -3.10 -16.95 16.27
C ASN A 309 -4.41 -16.29 15.84
N GLN A 310 -5.26 -17.05 15.16
CA GLN A 310 -6.59 -16.63 14.74
C GLN A 310 -7.67 -17.20 15.65
N CYS A 311 -8.72 -16.44 15.91
CA CYS A 311 -9.83 -16.80 16.78
C CYS A 311 -11.16 -16.44 16.11
N PRO A 312 -12.09 -17.41 15.93
CA PRO A 312 -13.44 -17.11 15.48
C PRO A 312 -14.13 -16.09 16.38
N ILE A 313 -14.89 -15.16 15.78
CA ILE A 313 -15.69 -14.16 16.51
C ILE A 313 -17.21 -14.34 16.30
N VAL A 314 -17.60 -15.26 15.41
CA VAL A 314 -19.00 -15.58 15.09
C VAL A 314 -19.45 -16.85 15.81
N ASP A 315 -20.74 -16.94 16.08
CA ASP A 315 -21.40 -18.11 16.66
C ASP A 315 -22.15 -18.94 15.61
N ALA A 316 -22.49 -20.18 15.96
CA ALA A 316 -23.27 -21.06 15.09
C ALA A 316 -24.68 -20.49 14.85
N GLY A 317 -25.09 -20.39 13.59
CA GLY A 317 -26.37 -19.81 13.19
C GLY A 317 -26.32 -18.31 12.87
N ASP A 318 -25.19 -17.64 13.07
CA ASP A 318 -25.03 -16.24 12.71
C ASP A 318 -25.09 -16.03 11.20
N ARG A 319 -25.70 -14.92 10.78
CA ARG A 319 -25.70 -14.46 9.39
C ARG A 319 -24.50 -13.55 9.17
N VAL A 320 -23.72 -13.84 8.13
CA VAL A 320 -22.55 -13.03 7.73
C VAL A 320 -22.71 -12.52 6.31
N GLU A 321 -22.19 -11.32 6.07
CA GLU A 321 -22.17 -10.71 4.73
C GLU A 321 -20.80 -10.81 4.08
N ALA A 322 -20.77 -10.78 2.74
CA ALA A 322 -19.52 -10.74 1.98
C ALA A 322 -18.66 -9.54 2.40
N GLY A 323 -17.41 -9.81 2.78
CA GLY A 323 -16.48 -8.79 3.29
C GLY A 323 -16.51 -8.57 4.81
N GLN A 324 -17.39 -9.26 5.54
CA GLN A 324 -17.43 -9.19 7.01
C GLN A 324 -16.29 -10.03 7.63
N VAL A 325 -15.70 -9.54 8.71
CA VAL A 325 -14.70 -10.29 9.49
C VAL A 325 -15.41 -11.40 10.26
N ILE A 326 -14.90 -12.63 10.17
CA ILE A 326 -15.45 -13.82 10.85
C ILE A 326 -14.46 -14.44 11.84
N ALA A 327 -13.18 -14.10 11.75
CA ALA A 327 -12.19 -14.45 12.75
C ALA A 327 -11.12 -13.36 12.87
N ASP A 328 -10.79 -13.02 14.11
CA ASP A 328 -9.68 -12.16 14.45
C ASP A 328 -8.33 -12.84 14.22
N GLY A 329 -7.30 -12.02 14.03
CA GLY A 329 -5.90 -12.40 13.94
C GLY A 329 -5.06 -11.81 15.08
N PRO A 330 -3.72 -11.83 14.94
CA PRO A 330 -2.85 -11.18 15.91
C PRO A 330 -3.07 -9.65 15.91
N CYS A 331 -3.17 -9.02 17.08
CA CYS A 331 -3.40 -7.58 17.24
C CYS A 331 -4.73 -7.07 16.66
N THR A 332 -5.78 -7.88 16.60
CA THR A 332 -7.13 -7.45 16.22
C THR A 332 -8.15 -7.85 17.30
N ASP A 333 -9.20 -7.05 17.43
CA ASP A 333 -10.31 -7.18 18.37
C ASP A 333 -11.52 -6.46 17.77
N ASP A 334 -12.65 -7.16 17.68
CA ASP A 334 -13.96 -6.67 17.20
C ASP A 334 -14.97 -6.57 18.35
#